data_AF-A0A939VDE9-F1
#
_entry.id   AF-A0A939VDE9-F1
#
_cell.length_a   1.000
_cell.length_b   1.000
_cell.length_c   1.000
_cell.angle_alpha   90.00
_cell.angle_beta   90.00
_cell.angle_gamma   90.00
#
_symmetry.space_group_name_H-M   'P 1'
#
loop_
_entity.id
_entity.type
_entity.pdbx_description
1 polymer ?
#
loop_
_entity_poly.entity_id
_entity_poly.type
_entity_poly.pdbx_seq_one_letter_code
_entity_poly.pdbx_strand_id
1 'polypeptide(L)'
;MSILAISTAVALFALLTVVYLKGYDYVKAHAPEHLVNFYFIMVAVRFLFAVTMVGLYTFFSADREDTIHFAALVLVLYFTMMAVTLILKH
;
A
#
# COMPACT_ATOMS: atom_id res chain seq x y z
N MET A 1 -19.25 5.11 4.64
CA MET A 1 -18.25 4.15 4.10
C MET A 1 -18.58 2.77 4.60
N SER A 2 -18.64 1.77 3.72
CA SER A 2 -19.02 0.41 4.14
C SER A 2 -17.89 -0.30 4.90
N ILE A 3 -18.25 -1.16 5.85
CA ILE A 3 -17.29 -2.01 6.57
C ILE A 3 -16.49 -2.88 5.59
N LEU A 4 -17.12 -3.32 4.50
CA LEU A 4 -16.48 -4.10 3.45
C LEU A 4 -15.38 -3.31 2.74
N ALA A 5 -15.59 -2.03 2.44
CA ALA A 5 -14.57 -1.20 1.81
C ALA A 5 -13.36 -1.00 2.73
N ILE A 6 -13.62 -0.73 4.01
CA ILE A 6 -12.57 -0.57 5.03
C ILE A 6 -11.76 -1.85 5.19
N SER A 7 -12.43 -2.99 5.43
CA SER A 7 -11.76 -4.27 5.64
C SER A 7 -10.97 -4.71 4.41
N THR A 8 -11.50 -4.47 3.21
CA THR A 8 -10.81 -4.73 1.94
C THR A 8 -9.54 -3.89 1.80
N ALA A 9 -9.63 -2.58 2.07
CA ALA A 9 -8.47 -1.69 2.02
C ALA A 9 -7.38 -2.13 3.00
N VAL A 10 -7.75 -2.41 4.25
CA VAL A 10 -6.83 -2.88 5.29
C VAL A 10 -6.17 -4.20 4.88
N ALA A 11 -6.94 -5.18 4.40
CA ALA A 11 -6.43 -6.48 3.98
C ALA A 11 -5.43 -6.36 2.81
N LEU A 12 -5.71 -5.50 1.84
CA LEU A 12 -4.84 -5.28 0.69
C LEU A 12 -3.52 -4.61 1.08
N PHE A 13 -3.56 -3.58 1.94
CA PHE A 13 -2.35 -2.95 2.46
C PHE A 13 -1.52 -3.89 3.35
N ALA A 14 -2.18 -4.74 4.15
CA ALA A 14 -1.50 -5.77 4.93
C ALA A 14 -0.81 -6.79 4.00
N LEU A 15 -1.48 -7.25 2.95
CA LEU A 15 -0.91 -8.16 1.97
C LEU A 15 0.32 -7.54 1.27
N LEU A 16 0.22 -6.28 0.82
CA LEU A 16 1.35 -5.56 0.23
C LEU A 16 2.53 -5.43 1.19
N THR A 17 2.26 -5.27 2.48
CA THR A 17 3.30 -5.18 3.52
C THR A 17 4.04 -6.51 3.62
N VAL A 18 3.31 -7.63 3.70
CA VAL A 18 3.91 -8.97 3.74
C VAL A 18 4.72 -9.27 2.48
N VAL A 19 4.20 -8.92 1.30
CA VAL A 19 4.90 -9.07 0.02
C VAL A 19 6.21 -8.29 0.02
N TYR A 20 6.21 -7.05 0.51
CA TYR A 20 7.43 -6.29 0.64
C TYR A 20 8.44 -6.92 1.60
N LEU A 21 8.01 -7.33 2.80
CA LEU A 21 8.93 -7.88 3.80
C LEU A 21 9.60 -9.15 3.28
N LYS A 22 8.83 -10.07 2.69
CA LYS A 22 9.35 -11.30 2.10
C LYS A 22 10.22 -11.04 0.87
N GLY A 23 9.78 -10.14 -0.01
CA GLY A 23 10.55 -9.77 -1.21
C GLY A 23 11.87 -9.11 -0.84
N TYR A 24 11.89 -8.25 0.16
CA TYR A 24 13.10 -7.61 0.66
C TYR A 24 14.10 -8.64 1.19
N ASP A 25 13.65 -9.58 2.04
CA ASP A 25 14.53 -10.63 2.57
C ASP A 25 15.06 -11.54 1.46
N TYR A 26 14.22 -11.88 0.48
CA TYR A 26 14.61 -12.67 -0.66
C TYR A 26 15.68 -11.99 -1.52
N VAL A 27 15.45 -10.72 -1.92
CA VAL A 27 16.39 -9.95 -2.74
C VAL A 27 17.68 -9.72 -1.96
N LYS A 28 17.62 -9.40 -0.67
CA LYS A 28 18.82 -9.24 0.18
C LYS A 28 19.66 -10.51 0.23
N ALA A 29 19.03 -11.69 0.26
CA ALA A 29 19.74 -12.96 0.35
C ALA A 29 20.32 -13.45 -1.00
N HIS A 30 19.67 -13.14 -2.13
CA HIS A 30 20.01 -13.73 -3.43
C HIS A 30 20.62 -12.74 -4.44
N ALA A 31 20.28 -11.45 -4.35
CA ALA A 31 20.71 -10.41 -5.27
C ALA A 31 20.78 -9.02 -4.57
N PRO A 32 21.65 -8.85 -3.55
CA PRO A 32 21.73 -7.63 -2.76
C PRO A 32 22.04 -6.38 -3.58
N GLU A 33 22.72 -6.52 -4.72
CA GLU A 33 22.98 -5.45 -5.69
C GLU A 33 21.70 -4.83 -6.28
N HIS A 34 20.58 -5.55 -6.25
CA HIS A 34 19.28 -5.10 -6.75
C HIS A 34 18.34 -4.59 -5.65
N LEU A 35 18.80 -4.51 -4.40
CA LEU A 35 17.96 -4.12 -3.27
C LEU A 35 17.41 -2.70 -3.39
N VAL A 36 18.21 -1.76 -3.92
CA VAL A 36 17.79 -0.39 -4.20
C VAL A 36 16.72 -0.35 -5.31
N ASN A 37 16.91 -1.13 -6.38
CA ASN A 37 15.92 -1.22 -7.46
C ASN A 37 14.61 -1.84 -6.97
N PHE A 38 14.69 -2.89 -6.16
CA PHE A 38 13.52 -3.50 -5.52
C PHE A 38 12.75 -2.47 -4.67
N TYR A 39 13.47 -1.66 -3.89
CA TYR A 39 12.84 -0.58 -3.11
C TYR A 39 12.09 0.40 -4.01
N PHE A 40 12.72 0.93 -5.06
CA PHE A 40 12.07 1.87 -5.97
C PHE A 40 10.86 1.27 -6.70
N ILE A 41 10.97 0.03 -7.18
CA ILE A 41 9.85 -0.69 -7.80
C ILE A 41 8.70 -0.82 -6.81
N MET A 42 8.97 -1.22 -5.56
CA MET A 42 7.94 -1.38 -4.55
C MET A 42 7.30 -0.05 -4.14
N VAL A 43 8.05 1.06 -4.09
CA VAL A 43 7.50 2.40 -3.88
C VAL A 43 6.53 2.76 -5.01
N ALA A 44 6.93 2.55 -6.27
CA ALA A 44 6.08 2.82 -7.42
C ALA A 44 4.80 1.97 -7.41
N VAL A 45 4.93 0.66 -7.14
CA VAL A 45 3.79 -0.26 -7.03
C VAL A 45 2.82 0.20 -5.94
N ARG A 46 3.30 0.57 -4.76
CA ARG A 46 2.45 1.05 -3.66
C ARG A 46 1.72 2.35 -4.02
N PHE A 47 2.42 3.29 -4.64
CA PHE A 47 1.84 4.56 -5.04
C PHE A 47 0.74 4.36 -6.09
N LEU A 48 1.04 3.61 -7.15
CA LEU A 48 0.07 3.27 -8.20
C LEU A 48 -1.14 2.52 -7.64
N PHE A 49 -0.90 1.61 -6.70
CA PHE A 49 -1.96 0.86 -6.02
C PHE A 49 -2.89 1.79 -5.22
N ALA A 50 -2.33 2.69 -4.39
CA ALA A 50 -3.10 3.65 -3.61
C ALA A 50 -3.93 4.57 -4.50
N VAL A 51 -3.33 5.12 -5.57
CA VAL A 51 -4.03 5.97 -6.54
C VAL A 51 -5.14 5.21 -7.25
N THR A 52 -4.87 3.97 -7.67
CA THR A 52 -5.87 3.11 -8.33
C THR A 52 -7.04 2.81 -7.40
N MET A 53 -6.79 2.48 -6.13
CA MET A 53 -7.85 2.25 -5.14
C MET A 53 -8.74 3.47 -4.96
N VAL A 54 -8.16 4.65 -4.76
CA VAL A 54 -8.93 5.89 -4.59
C VAL A 54 -9.69 6.23 -5.88
N GLY A 55 -9.06 6.08 -7.04
CA GLY A 55 -9.68 6.33 -8.34
C GLY A 55 -10.88 5.41 -8.59
N LEU A 56 -10.73 4.11 -8.33
CA LEU A 56 -11.83 3.14 -8.46
C LEU A 56 -12.96 3.46 -7.47
N TYR A 57 -12.64 3.73 -6.20
CA TYR A 57 -13.66 4.06 -5.21
C TYR A 57 -14.43 5.33 -5.59
N THR A 58 -13.71 6.37 -6.04
CA THR A 58 -14.30 7.63 -6.52
C THR A 58 -15.19 7.40 -7.73
N PHE A 59 -14.78 6.55 -8.66
CA PHE A 59 -15.54 6.26 -9.88
C PHE A 59 -16.86 5.52 -9.60
N PHE A 60 -16.86 4.63 -8.61
CA PHE A 60 -18.06 3.84 -8.25
C PHE A 60 -18.92 4.48 -7.15
N SER A 61 -18.40 5.43 -6.39
CA SER A 61 -19.14 6.11 -5.32
C SER A 61 -19.96 7.28 -5.87
N ALA A 62 -21.24 7.34 -5.50
CA ALA A 62 -22.08 8.51 -5.74
C ALA A 62 -21.90 9.60 -4.67
N ASP A 63 -21.27 9.26 -3.54
CA ASP A 63 -21.13 10.14 -2.38
C ASP A 63 -19.71 10.73 -2.30
N ARG A 64 -19.64 12.07 -2.36
CA ARG A 64 -18.39 12.83 -2.29
C ARG A 64 -17.75 12.79 -0.91
N GLU A 65 -18.54 12.89 0.16
CA GLU A 65 -18.03 12.85 1.53
C GLU A 65 -17.43 11.47 1.82
N ASP A 66 -18.11 10.42 1.35
CA ASP A 66 -17.64 9.05 1.47
C ASP A 66 -16.32 8.81 0.74
N THR A 67 -16.18 9.40 -0.45
CA THR A 67 -14.96 9.33 -1.25
C THR A 67 -13.78 10.05 -0.56
N ILE A 68 -14.03 11.20 0.07
CA ILE A 68 -13.00 11.94 0.83
C ILE A 68 -12.53 11.10 2.03
N HIS A 69 -13.45 10.51 2.78
CA HIS A 69 -13.10 9.63 3.89
C HIS A 69 -12.31 8.40 3.43
N PHE A 70 -12.65 7.83 2.28
CA PHE A 70 -11.92 6.69 1.73
C PHE A 70 -10.50 7.07 1.31
N ALA A 71 -10.33 8.21 0.64
CA ALA A 71 -9.02 8.73 0.30
C ALA A 71 -8.16 8.98 1.55
N ALA A 72 -8.74 9.56 2.61
CA ALA A 72 -8.05 9.74 3.89
C ALA A 72 -7.62 8.40 4.51
N LEU A 73 -8.48 7.38 4.50
CA LEU A 73 -8.15 6.04 4.96
C LEU A 73 -6.97 5.44 4.16
N VAL A 74 -7.01 5.53 2.84
CA VAL A 74 -5.93 5.01 1.97
C VAL A 74 -4.61 5.73 2.26
N LEU A 75 -4.63 7.05 2.47
CA LEU A 75 -3.43 7.80 2.85
C LEU A 75 -2.89 7.35 4.20
N VAL A 76 -3.74 7.18 5.21
CA VAL A 76 -3.32 6.67 6.53
C VAL A 76 -2.68 5.30 6.39
N LEU A 77 -3.33 4.35 5.69
CA LEU A 77 -2.79 3.01 5.48
C LEU A 77 -1.46 3.04 4.71
N TYR A 78 -1.33 3.92 3.73
CA TYR A 78 -0.09 4.12 2.98
C TYR A 78 1.05 4.59 3.89
N PHE A 79 0.82 5.62 4.70
CA PHE A 79 1.84 6.11 5.63
C PHE A 79 2.17 5.10 6.73
N THR A 80 1.17 4.42 7.28
CA THR A 80 1.37 3.35 8.27
C THR A 80 2.21 2.23 7.67
N MET A 81 1.90 1.77 6.46
CA MET A 81 2.69 0.78 5.75
C MET A 81 4.14 1.23 5.56
N MET A 82 4.35 2.46 5.08
CA MET A 82 5.69 3.02 4.88
C MET A 82 6.48 3.01 6.19
N ALA A 83 5.90 3.50 7.29
CA ALA A 83 6.51 3.51 8.61
C ALA A 83 6.85 2.09 9.10
N VAL A 84 5.92 1.14 9.00
CA VAL A 84 6.14 -0.27 9.38
C VAL A 84 7.29 -0.87 8.59
N THR A 85 7.32 -0.64 7.28
CA THR A 85 8.35 -1.22 6.40
C THR A 85 9.72 -0.58 6.60
N LEU A 86 9.77 0.68 7.02
CA LEU A 86 10.99 1.35 7.44
C LEU A 86 11.50 0.72 8.75
N ILE A 87 10.67 0.71 9.81
CA ILE A 87 11.03 0.17 11.14
C ILE A 87 11.52 -1.29 11.08
N LEU A 88 10.92 -2.11 10.22
CA LEU A 88 11.25 -3.53 10.15
C LEU A 88 12.50 -3.83 9.31
N LYS A 89 12.91 -2.94 8.39
CA LYS A 89 13.95 -3.25 7.39
C LYS A 89 15.07 -2.20 7.31
N HIS A 90 14.98 -1.11 8.07
CA HIS A 90 16.01 -0.09 8.26
C HIS A 90 16.19 0.17 9.75
#